data_AF-A0AAW6IS90-F1
#
_entry.id   AF-A0AAW6IS90-F1
#
_cell.length_a   1.000
_cell.length_b   1.000
_cell.length_c   1.000
_cell.angle_alpha   90.00
_cell.angle_beta   90.00
_cell.angle_gamma   90.00
#
_symmetry.space_group_name_H-M   'P 1'
#
loop_
_entity.id
_entity.type
_entity.pdbx_description
1 polymer ?
#
loop_
_entity_poly.entity_id
_entity_poly.type
_entity_poly.pdbx_seq_one_letter_code
_entity_poly.pdbx_strand_id
1 'polypeptide(L)'
;MKTDVVIYKLLHEITAQFPEVKALLHIYDEDETTFKMEAFSKATTHAFALGYVEQSQRYLSFMAEKLVNAEAKVIEYIDVYYVETLFWGASSHTIAVGWPLVPAKLQKLYINFHGKAPQN
;
A
#
# COMPACT_ATOMS: atom_id res chain seq x y z
N MET A 1 -20.92 -11.71 6.00
CA MET A 1 -21.19 -10.26 6.11
C MET A 1 -20.51 -9.54 7.29
N LYS A 2 -19.68 -10.20 8.13
CA LYS A 2 -18.74 -9.49 9.05
C LYS A 2 -17.41 -9.15 8.38
N THR A 3 -17.16 -9.80 7.25
CA THR A 3 -15.85 -9.94 6.63
C THR A 3 -15.38 -8.65 5.95
N ASP A 4 -16.28 -7.78 5.51
CA ASP A 4 -15.90 -6.56 4.77
C ASP A 4 -15.68 -5.37 5.72
N VAL A 5 -16.20 -5.43 6.93
CA VAL A 5 -16.12 -4.34 7.93
C VAL A 5 -14.67 -3.99 8.27
N VAL A 6 -13.78 -4.97 8.41
CA VAL A 6 -12.36 -4.73 8.72
C VAL A 6 -11.62 -4.08 7.55
N ILE A 7 -12.03 -4.37 6.30
CA ILE A 7 -11.45 -3.77 5.10
C ILE A 7 -11.97 -2.35 4.90
N TYR A 8 -13.27 -2.13 5.05
CA TYR A 8 -13.85 -0.79 5.03
C TYR A 8 -13.25 0.09 6.13
N LYS A 9 -13.01 -0.46 7.32
CA LYS A 9 -12.33 0.25 8.41
C LYS A 9 -10.91 0.64 8.01
N LEU A 10 -10.12 -0.27 7.43
CA LEU A 10 -8.76 0.04 6.96
C LEU A 10 -8.77 1.17 5.90
N LEU A 11 -9.66 1.08 4.91
CA LEU A 11 -9.79 2.10 3.86
C LEU A 11 -10.24 3.45 4.44
N HIS A 12 -11.18 3.45 5.38
CA HIS A 12 -11.60 4.65 6.09
C HIS A 12 -10.42 5.26 6.88
N GLU A 13 -9.64 4.46 7.59
CA GLU A 13 -8.44 4.92 8.30
C GLU A 13 -7.40 5.54 7.37
N ILE A 14 -7.19 4.98 6.17
CA ILE A 14 -6.33 5.58 5.13
C ILE A 14 -6.84 6.98 4.76
N THR A 15 -8.12 7.11 4.42
CA THR A 15 -8.67 8.41 3.99
C THR A 15 -8.75 9.44 5.11
N ALA A 16 -8.85 9.00 6.37
CA ALA A 16 -8.82 9.87 7.54
C ALA A 16 -7.40 10.37 7.84
N GLN A 17 -6.39 9.50 7.70
CA GLN A 17 -4.99 9.82 7.98
C GLN A 17 -4.32 10.61 6.85
N PHE A 18 -4.72 10.36 5.61
CA PHE A 18 -4.12 10.92 4.39
C PHE A 18 -5.20 11.59 3.51
N PRO A 19 -5.64 12.82 3.86
CA PRO A 19 -6.67 13.53 3.10
C PRO A 19 -6.34 13.71 1.61
N GLU A 20 -5.06 13.80 1.25
CA GLU A 20 -4.60 13.93 -0.12
C GLU A 20 -4.82 12.65 -0.96
N VAL A 21 -4.87 11.49 -0.31
CA VAL A 21 -5.17 10.20 -0.94
C VAL A 21 -6.67 10.00 -1.09
N LYS A 22 -7.49 10.68 -0.26
CA LYS A 22 -8.95 10.54 -0.26
C LYS A 22 -9.57 10.77 -1.64
N ALA A 23 -9.11 11.79 -2.36
CA ALA A 23 -9.60 12.09 -3.70
C ALA A 23 -9.33 10.94 -4.69
N LEU A 24 -8.18 10.26 -4.58
CA LEU A 24 -7.83 9.13 -5.42
C LEU A 24 -8.72 7.91 -5.15
N LEU A 25 -9.03 7.65 -3.88
CA LEU A 25 -9.87 6.52 -3.48
C LEU A 25 -11.35 6.76 -3.79
N HIS A 26 -11.81 8.02 -3.77
CA HIS A 26 -13.21 8.39 -4.03
C HIS A 26 -13.62 8.36 -5.51
N ILE A 27 -12.69 8.09 -6.42
CA ILE A 27 -13.00 7.84 -7.84
C ILE A 27 -13.77 6.52 -8.01
N TYR A 28 -13.56 5.59 -7.08
CA TYR A 28 -14.13 4.25 -7.09
C TYR A 28 -15.37 4.17 -6.20
N ASP A 29 -16.32 3.32 -6.60
CA ASP A 29 -17.54 3.06 -5.84
C ASP A 29 -17.23 2.48 -4.46
N GLU A 30 -18.18 2.57 -3.51
CA GLU A 30 -17.93 2.23 -2.10
C GLU A 30 -17.32 0.82 -1.93
N ASP A 31 -17.87 -0.16 -2.64
CA ASP A 31 -17.56 -1.58 -2.61
C ASP A 31 -16.37 -2.01 -3.49
N GLU A 32 -15.83 -1.11 -4.31
CA GLU A 32 -14.61 -1.30 -5.11
C GLU A 32 -13.33 -1.23 -4.26
N THR A 33 -13.32 -1.98 -3.16
CA THR A 33 -12.25 -2.00 -2.17
C THR A 33 -10.88 -2.33 -2.79
N THR A 34 -10.82 -3.34 -3.66
CA THR A 34 -9.63 -3.74 -4.41
C THR A 34 -8.96 -2.55 -5.12
N PHE A 35 -9.71 -1.85 -5.97
CA PHE A 35 -9.16 -0.72 -6.72
C PHE A 35 -8.71 0.43 -5.82
N LYS A 36 -9.40 0.65 -4.69
CA LYS A 36 -8.99 1.64 -3.68
C LYS A 36 -7.65 1.31 -3.03
N MET A 37 -7.40 0.05 -2.70
CA MET A 37 -6.13 -0.36 -2.11
C MET A 37 -4.99 -0.30 -3.13
N GLU A 38 -5.24 -0.72 -4.37
CA GLU A 38 -4.26 -0.55 -5.45
C GLU A 38 -3.94 0.92 -5.71
N ALA A 39 -4.95 1.79 -5.70
CA ALA A 39 -4.75 3.23 -5.86
C ALA A 39 -3.88 3.81 -4.74
N PHE A 40 -4.03 3.36 -3.51
CA PHE A 40 -3.17 3.75 -2.41
C PHE A 40 -1.72 3.24 -2.57
N SER A 41 -1.53 2.01 -3.07
CA SER A 41 -0.21 1.48 -3.39
C SER A 41 0.49 2.25 -4.51
N LYS A 42 -0.26 2.56 -5.58
CA LYS A 42 0.20 3.39 -6.69
C LYS A 42 0.55 4.80 -6.21
N ALA A 43 -0.24 5.38 -5.29
CA ALA A 43 0.07 6.67 -4.67
C ALA A 43 1.38 6.63 -3.86
N THR A 44 1.65 5.52 -3.15
CA THR A 44 2.93 5.31 -2.45
C THR A 44 4.12 5.30 -3.41
N THR A 45 4.00 4.54 -4.51
CA THR A 45 5.05 4.47 -5.54
C THR A 45 5.24 5.82 -6.23
N HIS A 46 4.14 6.51 -6.53
CA HIS A 46 4.16 7.81 -7.20
C HIS A 46 4.80 8.90 -6.34
N ALA A 47 4.55 8.91 -5.03
CA ALA A 47 5.19 9.83 -4.10
C ALA A 47 6.72 9.66 -4.11
N PHE A 48 7.24 8.42 -4.19
CA PHE A 48 8.68 8.21 -4.41
C PHE A 48 9.16 8.74 -5.75
N ALA A 49 8.40 8.52 -6.82
CA ALA A 49 8.76 9.00 -8.16
C ALA A 49 8.83 10.53 -8.25
N LEU A 50 8.01 11.23 -7.47
CA LEU A 50 8.01 12.70 -7.36
C LEU A 50 9.03 13.25 -6.34
N GLY A 51 9.77 12.39 -5.63
CA GLY A 51 10.71 12.81 -4.59
C GLY A 51 10.05 13.17 -3.25
N TYR A 52 8.77 12.88 -3.06
CA TYR A 52 8.05 13.05 -1.78
C TYR A 52 8.34 11.88 -0.83
N VAL A 53 9.61 11.74 -0.47
CA VAL A 53 10.12 10.59 0.30
C VAL A 53 9.43 10.48 1.67
N GLU A 54 9.32 11.58 2.41
CA GLU A 54 8.69 11.60 3.73
C GLU A 54 7.22 11.14 3.67
N GLN A 55 6.48 11.62 2.66
CA GLN A 55 5.09 11.22 2.43
C GLN A 55 4.99 9.72 2.14
N SER A 56 5.86 9.20 1.26
CA SER A 56 5.91 7.77 0.92
C SER A 56 6.22 6.91 2.15
N GLN A 57 7.16 7.36 2.99
CA GLN A 57 7.49 6.68 4.24
C GLN A 57 6.31 6.69 5.22
N ARG A 58 5.52 7.76 5.31
CA ARG A 58 4.30 7.79 6.14
C ARG A 58 3.29 6.74 5.69
N TYR A 59 3.11 6.55 4.38
CA TYR A 59 2.22 5.52 3.84
C TYR A 59 2.71 4.10 4.15
N LEU A 60 4.01 3.85 3.93
CA LEU A 60 4.64 2.57 4.24
C LEU A 60 4.58 2.23 5.73
N SER A 61 4.88 3.20 6.60
CA SER A 61 4.82 3.03 8.06
C SER A 61 3.40 2.72 8.50
N PHE A 62 2.40 3.43 7.97
CA PHE A 62 1.00 3.12 8.24
C PHE A 62 0.67 1.67 7.87
N MET A 63 1.05 1.21 6.68
CA MET A 63 0.77 -0.18 6.27
C MET A 63 1.52 -1.20 7.13
N ALA A 64 2.76 -0.94 7.51
CA ALA A 64 3.53 -1.79 8.40
C ALA A 64 2.92 -1.88 9.80
N GLU A 65 2.42 -0.76 10.33
CA GLU A 65 1.68 -0.70 11.60
C GLU A 65 0.38 -1.51 11.51
N LYS A 66 -0.37 -1.39 10.41
CA LYS A 66 -1.60 -2.18 10.22
C LYS A 66 -1.36 -3.67 10.18
N LEU A 67 -0.17 -4.11 9.80
CA LEU A 67 0.19 -5.53 9.86
C LEU A 67 0.50 -6.02 11.28
N VAL A 68 0.80 -5.15 12.25
CA VAL A 68 1.08 -5.54 13.64
C VAL A 68 -0.20 -6.11 14.25
N ASN A 69 -0.19 -7.41 14.59
CA ASN A 69 -1.34 -8.14 15.14
C ASN A 69 -2.60 -8.10 14.25
N ALA A 70 -2.46 -7.87 12.94
CA ALA A 70 -3.59 -7.92 12.01
C ALA A 70 -4.24 -9.31 11.97
N GLU A 71 -5.56 -9.31 11.79
CA GLU A 71 -6.31 -10.49 11.43
C GLU A 71 -5.85 -11.02 10.06
N ALA A 72 -5.91 -12.34 9.86
CA ALA A 72 -5.43 -13.00 8.64
C ALA A 72 -6.00 -12.36 7.36
N LYS A 73 -7.27 -11.95 7.37
CA LYS A 73 -7.91 -11.30 6.21
C LYS A 73 -7.31 -9.94 5.88
N VAL A 74 -6.92 -9.14 6.88
CA VAL A 74 -6.26 -7.84 6.61
C VAL A 74 -4.88 -8.08 6.03
N ILE A 75 -4.15 -9.09 6.53
CA ILE A 75 -2.84 -9.47 5.98
C ILE A 75 -2.99 -9.90 4.52
N GLU A 76 -3.91 -10.82 4.22
CA GLU A 76 -4.19 -11.30 2.85
C GLU A 76 -4.58 -10.13 1.94
N TYR A 77 -5.45 -9.24 2.40
CA TYR A 77 -5.89 -8.08 1.63
C TYR A 77 -4.74 -7.12 1.29
N ILE A 78 -3.82 -6.88 2.24
CA ILE A 78 -2.63 -6.05 2.02
C ILE A 78 -1.65 -6.76 1.08
N ASP A 79 -1.43 -8.06 1.28
CA ASP A 79 -0.51 -8.87 0.48
C ASP A 79 -0.94 -8.93 -0.99
N VAL A 80 -2.23 -9.11 -1.24
CA VAL A 80 -2.76 -9.15 -2.61
C VAL A 80 -2.87 -7.75 -3.19
N TYR A 81 -3.57 -6.80 -2.57
CA TYR A 81 -3.94 -5.56 -3.30
C TYR A 81 -2.98 -4.39 -3.12
N TYR A 82 -2.20 -4.36 -2.03
CA TYR A 82 -1.19 -3.32 -1.83
C TYR A 82 0.19 -3.78 -2.32
N VAL A 83 0.62 -4.97 -1.90
CA VAL A 83 1.97 -5.46 -2.16
C VAL A 83 2.16 -5.91 -3.61
N GLU A 84 1.17 -6.53 -4.26
CA GLU A 84 1.22 -6.85 -5.69
C GLU A 84 1.50 -5.63 -6.55
N THR A 85 0.84 -4.51 -6.24
CA THR A 85 0.90 -3.28 -7.04
C THR A 85 2.03 -2.33 -6.65
N LEU A 86 2.70 -2.56 -5.52
CA LEU A 86 3.79 -1.71 -5.04
C LEU A 86 4.98 -1.78 -6.00
N PHE A 87 5.52 -0.63 -6.42
CA PHE A 87 6.57 -0.52 -7.45
C PHE A 87 6.22 -1.06 -8.84
N TRP A 88 4.97 -1.44 -9.13
CA TRP A 88 4.61 -1.84 -10.49
C TRP A 88 4.79 -0.67 -11.46
N GLY A 89 5.64 -0.86 -12.47
CA GLY A 89 5.95 0.14 -13.48
C GLY A 89 6.85 1.26 -12.97
N ALA A 90 7.42 1.12 -11.77
CA ALA A 90 8.34 2.09 -11.22
C ALA A 90 9.69 2.07 -11.95
N SER A 91 10.27 3.25 -12.16
CA SER A 91 11.62 3.35 -12.73
C SER A 91 12.67 2.75 -11.79
N SER A 92 13.82 2.36 -12.34
CA SER A 92 14.94 1.85 -11.53
C SER A 92 15.42 2.89 -10.50
N HIS A 93 15.30 4.19 -10.80
CA HIS A 93 15.56 5.27 -9.83
C HIS A 93 14.56 5.26 -8.68
N THR A 94 13.26 5.20 -9.00
CA THR A 94 12.17 5.13 -8.00
C THR A 94 12.34 3.93 -7.07
N ILE A 95 12.69 2.77 -7.63
CA ILE A 95 12.95 1.55 -6.85
C ILE A 95 14.19 1.71 -5.97
N ALA A 96 15.29 2.25 -6.50
CA ALA A 96 16.52 2.44 -5.75
C ALA A 96 16.33 3.38 -4.55
N VAL A 97 15.47 4.40 -4.68
CA VAL A 97 15.12 5.31 -3.59
C VAL A 97 14.13 4.66 -2.61
N GLY A 98 13.08 4.03 -3.13
CA GLY A 98 11.95 3.57 -2.32
C GLY A 98 12.19 2.25 -1.60
N TRP A 99 12.77 1.24 -2.28
CA TRP A 99 12.89 -0.12 -1.74
C TRP A 99 13.66 -0.19 -0.41
N PRO A 100 14.80 0.50 -0.22
CA PRO A 100 15.51 0.51 1.07
C PRO A 100 14.68 1.08 2.22
N LEU A 101 13.64 1.87 1.93
CA LEU A 101 12.78 2.53 2.92
C LEU A 101 11.52 1.71 3.25
N VAL A 102 11.27 0.62 2.52
CA VAL A 102 10.16 -0.28 2.82
C VAL A 102 10.42 -1.01 4.14
N PRO A 103 9.49 -0.96 5.12
CA PRO A 103 9.64 -1.71 6.37
C PRO A 103 9.82 -3.20 6.15
N ALA A 104 10.67 -3.85 6.95
CA ALA A 104 11.06 -5.26 6.77
C ALA A 104 9.88 -6.24 6.65
N LYS A 105 8.77 -5.98 7.35
CA LYS A 105 7.55 -6.81 7.25
C LYS A 105 6.89 -6.73 5.88
N LEU A 106 6.82 -5.53 5.30
CA LEU A 106 6.32 -5.32 3.94
C LEU A 106 7.30 -5.85 2.89
N GLN A 107 8.62 -5.70 3.11
CA GLN A 107 9.61 -6.33 2.23
C GLN A 107 9.45 -7.85 2.19
N LYS A 108 9.20 -8.48 3.35
CA LYS A 108 8.95 -9.92 3.44
C LYS A 108 7.69 -10.34 2.69
N LEU A 109 6.58 -9.61 2.85
CA LEU A 109 5.36 -9.86 2.07
C LEU A 109 5.65 -9.74 0.56
N TYR A 110 6.30 -8.65 0.16
CA TYR A 110 6.68 -8.42 -1.23
C TYR A 110 7.51 -9.55 -1.84
N ILE A 111 8.58 -9.97 -1.16
CA ILE A 111 9.44 -11.05 -1.64
C ILE A 111 8.69 -12.38 -1.65
N ASN A 112 7.81 -12.64 -0.68
CA ASN A 112 7.01 -13.86 -0.67
C ASN A 112 6.02 -13.90 -1.84
N PHE A 113 5.40 -12.76 -2.17
CA PHE A 113 4.45 -12.64 -3.27
C PHE A 113 5.14 -12.73 -4.64
N HIS A 114 6.22 -11.94 -4.83
CA HIS A 114 6.89 -11.78 -6.13
C HIS A 114 8.09 -12.71 -6.35
N GLY A 115 8.54 -13.42 -5.31
CA GLY A 115 9.73 -14.26 -5.30
C GLY A 115 11.07 -13.52 -5.22
N LYS A 116 11.07 -12.17 -5.34
CA LYS A 116 12.28 -11.34 -5.34
C LYS A 116 11.99 -9.89 -4.96
N ALA A 117 13.04 -9.12 -4.68
CA ALA A 117 12.97 -7.66 -4.53
C ALA A 117 12.55 -6.98 -5.86
N PRO A 118 11.94 -5.78 -5.82
CA PRO A 118 11.54 -5.05 -7.02
C PRO A 118 12.75 -4.79 -7.93
N GLN A 119 12.55 -5.02 -9.22
CA GLN A 119 13.54 -4.80 -10.27
C GLN A 119 12.82 -4.16 -11.46
N ASN A 120 13.49 -3.20 -12.11
CA ASN A 120 13.05 -2.58 -13.36
C ASN A 120 14.18 -2.65 -14.38
#